data_AF-A0A924YLS5-F1
#
_entry.id   AF-A0A924YLS5-F1
#
_cell.length_a   1.000
_cell.length_b   1.000
_cell.length_c   1.000
_cell.angle_alpha   90.00
_cell.angle_beta   90.00
_cell.angle_gamma   90.00
#
_symmetry.space_group_name_H-M   'P 1'
#
loop_
_entity.id
_entity.type
_entity.pdbx_description
1 polymer ?
#
loop_
_entity_poly.entity_id
_entity_poly.type
_entity_poly.pdbx_seq_one_letter_code
_entity_poly.pdbx_strand_id
1 'polypeptide(L)'
;QPTKSVHVDLQPYHTQTLDYFFYFPAAGQFPHFPIHVAKNGELIAFATPSTFNVVDKPTKIDTESWDYVSQYASADDCLKFLNGHNVHSLNLDRMAWRMHDAKFFDAAISLLSTRHAFNMTLWSYGLKHNHVAATREFLQHNDGLVNECGGRLVSALLAINPVERRTYEHLDYKPLVNARAHRLGQQRQIVNAKFNEQYHRSLREFSYQRSLTDDDLMVVTYDLLLQDRIEESLATFARVNPERLPTRLQYDYFQAYLDFFTDNPKLARAIAAKYTDYPVDRWRQAFASIKAQLDEIDGAGPKKIDTEDRNQEQTQLAATDPNFDFTVEAKQLTINHQNLGEVKVSYYLMDVELLFSRNPFVQQFRGQFSLIQPNHVDTVALADRKQAAIAPVDAGTGSGSTAEPPAGQDVPPKTDGTNATKGTHGAKKVDLPKDLHNKNVLVEITGGGQTKTQAYYSNSLAVQLIENYGQLKVTHVTTNKPIAKAYVKVYTQRPDGSSRFYKDGYTDLRGRFDYSSLNTNDLDAVTKFSVLVMSDEHGAIVKEANPPKQ
;
A
#
# COMPACT_ATOMS: atom_id res chain seq x y z
N GLN A 1 -58.17 18.94 -44.30
CA GLN A 1 -57.85 18.09 -43.14
C GLN A 1 -56.46 18.46 -42.67
N PRO A 2 -56.21 18.62 -41.36
CA PRO A 2 -54.87 18.85 -40.88
C PRO A 2 -54.04 17.57 -41.09
N THR A 3 -52.90 17.68 -41.78
CA THR A 3 -51.92 16.62 -41.91
C THR A 3 -50.73 16.93 -41.00
N LYS A 4 -50.11 15.89 -40.43
CA LYS A 4 -48.88 16.02 -39.65
C LYS A 4 -47.74 15.40 -40.45
N SER A 5 -46.80 16.24 -40.90
CA SER A 5 -45.59 15.80 -41.56
C SER A 5 -44.43 15.76 -40.57
N VAL A 6 -43.66 14.67 -40.60
CA VAL A 6 -42.47 14.50 -39.77
C VAL A 6 -41.29 14.22 -40.70
N HIS A 7 -40.22 15.00 -40.59
CA HIS A 7 -38.97 14.70 -41.28
C HIS A 7 -38.19 13.69 -40.43
N VAL A 8 -37.76 12.62 -41.08
CA VAL A 8 -37.03 11.53 -40.44
C VAL A 8 -35.72 11.34 -41.18
N ASP A 9 -34.62 11.26 -40.42
CA ASP A 9 -33.32 10.86 -40.93
C ASP A 9 -33.09 9.38 -40.58
N LEU A 10 -33.04 8.52 -41.61
CA LEU A 10 -32.89 7.08 -41.43
C LEU A 10 -31.42 6.69 -41.56
N GLN A 11 -30.77 6.52 -40.41
CA GLN A 11 -29.39 6.05 -40.32
C GLN A 11 -29.24 4.59 -40.78
N PRO A 12 -28.04 4.15 -41.23
CA PRO A 12 -27.81 2.78 -41.67
C PRO A 12 -28.24 1.74 -40.62
N TYR A 13 -28.97 0.70 -41.07
CA TYR A 13 -29.49 -0.39 -40.24
C TYR A 13 -30.47 0.03 -39.12
N HIS A 14 -31.12 1.19 -39.25
CA HIS A 14 -32.09 1.70 -38.27
C HIS A 14 -33.55 1.39 -38.67
N THR A 15 -34.35 0.96 -37.70
CA THR A 15 -35.82 0.84 -37.82
C THR A 15 -36.47 1.81 -36.83
N GLN A 16 -37.40 2.64 -37.31
CA GLN A 16 -38.10 3.62 -36.49
C GLN A 16 -39.61 3.48 -36.66
N THR A 17 -40.34 3.46 -35.54
CA THR A 17 -41.81 3.50 -35.50
C THR A 17 -42.25 4.90 -35.09
N LEU A 18 -43.24 5.47 -35.79
CA LEU A 18 -43.84 6.76 -35.47
C LEU A 18 -45.33 6.58 -35.17
N ASP A 19 -45.68 6.79 -33.90
CA ASP A 19 -47.07 6.75 -33.46
C ASP A 19 -47.66 8.17 -33.43
N TYR A 20 -48.92 8.28 -33.83
CA TYR A 20 -49.69 9.51 -33.69
C TYR A 20 -51.10 9.18 -33.22
N PHE A 21 -51.66 10.09 -32.44
CA PHE A 21 -53.00 9.96 -31.88
C PHE A 21 -53.88 11.06 -32.46
N PHE A 22 -55.12 10.72 -32.77
CA PHE A 22 -56.16 11.65 -33.18
C PHE A 22 -57.47 11.25 -32.53
N TYR A 23 -58.39 12.20 -32.40
CA TYR A 23 -59.74 11.95 -31.91
C TYR A 23 -60.76 12.46 -32.93
N PHE A 24 -61.97 11.92 -32.87
CA PHE A 24 -63.09 12.42 -33.63
C PHE A 24 -64.03 13.19 -32.71
N PRO A 25 -64.47 14.41 -33.09
CA PRO A 25 -65.28 15.24 -32.21
C PRO A 25 -66.75 14.80 -32.11
N ALA A 26 -67.22 13.95 -33.04
CA ALA A 26 -68.59 13.44 -33.09
C ALA A 26 -68.65 12.13 -33.89
N ALA A 27 -69.75 11.38 -33.78
CA ALA A 27 -70.05 10.25 -34.66
C ALA A 27 -70.24 10.69 -36.12
N GLY A 28 -69.90 9.79 -37.05
CA GLY A 28 -69.95 10.04 -38.49
C GLY A 28 -68.92 9.22 -39.28
N GLN A 29 -68.89 9.43 -40.60
CA GLN A 29 -67.87 8.83 -41.46
C GLN A 29 -66.78 9.85 -41.78
N PHE A 30 -65.54 9.51 -41.44
CA PHE A 30 -64.39 10.39 -41.60
C PHE A 30 -63.35 9.74 -42.49
N PRO A 31 -63.10 10.25 -43.71
CA PRO A 31 -62.02 9.77 -44.55
C PRO A 31 -60.68 10.12 -43.87
N HIS A 32 -59.78 9.15 -43.80
CA HIS A 32 -58.46 9.31 -43.22
C HIS A 32 -57.41 9.45 -44.31
N PHE A 33 -56.65 10.54 -44.23
CA PHE A 33 -55.51 10.74 -45.10
C PHE A 33 -54.41 9.73 -44.74
N PRO A 34 -54.05 8.78 -45.63
CA PRO A 34 -53.17 7.69 -45.26
C PRO A 34 -51.73 8.18 -45.06
N ILE A 35 -50.92 7.32 -44.44
CA ILE A 35 -49.48 7.58 -44.28
C ILE A 35 -48.85 7.62 -45.67
N HIS A 36 -48.06 8.67 -45.92
CA HIS A 36 -47.25 8.83 -47.12
C HIS A 36 -45.79 8.97 -46.71
N VAL A 37 -44.89 8.32 -47.44
CA VAL A 37 -43.45 8.42 -47.28
C VAL A 37 -42.88 9.04 -48.55
N ALA A 38 -42.18 10.16 -48.40
CA ALA A 38 -41.51 10.83 -49.50
C ALA A 38 -40.01 10.94 -49.22
N LYS A 39 -39.20 10.83 -50.28
CA LYS A 39 -37.74 11.02 -50.24
C LYS A 39 -37.36 12.01 -51.33
N ASN A 40 -36.56 13.02 -51.00
CA ASN A 40 -36.13 14.07 -51.93
C ASN A 40 -37.27 14.77 -52.69
N GLY A 41 -38.44 14.92 -52.05
CA GLY A 41 -39.62 15.54 -52.66
C GLY A 41 -40.46 14.59 -53.51
N GLU A 42 -40.06 13.33 -53.70
CA GLU A 42 -40.83 12.32 -54.44
C GLU A 42 -41.53 11.35 -53.48
N LEU A 43 -42.81 11.08 -53.75
CA LEU A 43 -43.59 10.08 -53.02
C LEU A 43 -43.10 8.67 -53.38
N ILE A 44 -42.63 7.91 -52.40
CA ILE A 44 -42.07 6.56 -52.61
C ILE A 44 -42.98 5.44 -52.11
N ALA A 45 -43.85 5.71 -51.14
CA ALA A 45 -44.84 4.75 -50.65
C ALA A 45 -46.02 5.46 -49.99
N PHE A 46 -47.21 4.87 -50.04
CA PHE A 46 -48.37 5.34 -49.30
C PHE A 46 -49.30 4.17 -48.95
N ALA A 47 -50.04 4.30 -47.85
CA ALA A 47 -51.07 3.33 -47.47
C ALA A 47 -52.38 3.60 -48.24
N THR A 48 -53.22 2.57 -48.41
CA THR A 48 -54.54 2.75 -49.03
C THR A 48 -55.42 3.66 -48.17
N PRO A 49 -56.09 4.67 -48.74
CA PRO A 49 -57.04 5.50 -48.01
C PRO A 49 -58.14 4.64 -47.37
N SER A 50 -58.50 4.96 -46.13
CA SER A 50 -59.58 4.30 -45.40
C SER A 50 -60.54 5.35 -44.86
N THR A 51 -61.79 4.94 -44.62
CA THR A 51 -62.79 5.79 -43.97
C THR A 51 -63.13 5.18 -42.62
N PHE A 52 -62.96 5.96 -41.56
CA PHE A 52 -63.37 5.55 -40.22
C PHE A 52 -64.86 5.79 -40.04
N ASN A 53 -65.59 4.75 -39.63
CA ASN A 53 -66.98 4.87 -39.19
C ASN A 53 -66.99 5.04 -37.67
N VAL A 54 -67.23 6.27 -37.22
CA VAL A 54 -67.22 6.67 -35.81
C VAL A 54 -68.64 6.66 -35.28
N VAL A 55 -68.83 6.05 -34.12
CA VAL A 55 -70.14 5.86 -33.48
C VAL A 55 -70.13 6.41 -32.06
N ASP A 56 -71.27 6.92 -31.59
CA ASP A 56 -71.39 7.47 -30.22
C ASP A 56 -71.25 6.40 -29.14
N LYS A 57 -71.53 5.15 -29.48
CA LYS A 57 -71.35 3.97 -28.63
C LYS A 57 -70.63 2.88 -29.42
N PRO A 58 -69.55 2.27 -28.90
CA PRO A 58 -68.85 1.19 -29.58
C PRO A 58 -69.80 0.06 -29.98
N THR A 59 -69.87 -0.26 -31.28
CA THR A 59 -70.72 -1.35 -31.81
C THR A 59 -70.05 -2.72 -31.66
N LYS A 60 -68.74 -2.76 -31.44
CA LYS A 60 -67.96 -3.96 -31.10
C LYS A 60 -67.03 -3.60 -29.95
N ILE A 61 -67.15 -4.32 -28.85
CA ILE A 61 -66.20 -4.25 -27.74
C ILE A 61 -65.14 -5.30 -28.04
N ASP A 62 -63.89 -4.88 -28.14
CA ASP A 62 -62.77 -5.81 -28.28
C ASP A 62 -62.52 -6.51 -26.94
N THR A 63 -63.12 -7.68 -26.78
CA THR A 63 -63.02 -8.49 -25.57
C THR A 63 -61.65 -9.15 -25.40
N GLU A 64 -60.81 -9.13 -26.44
CA GLU A 64 -59.46 -9.68 -26.42
C GLU A 64 -58.41 -8.61 -26.08
N SER A 65 -58.79 -7.33 -26.06
CA SER A 65 -57.89 -6.25 -25.65
C SER A 65 -57.52 -6.32 -24.16
N TRP A 66 -56.29 -5.93 -23.82
CA TRP A 66 -55.88 -5.78 -22.41
C TRP A 66 -56.78 -4.80 -21.65
N ASP A 67 -57.25 -3.76 -22.34
CA ASP A 67 -58.16 -2.77 -21.80
C ASP A 67 -59.49 -3.39 -21.35
N TYR A 68 -60.03 -4.33 -22.11
CA TYR A 68 -61.22 -5.07 -21.70
C TYR A 68 -60.88 -6.11 -20.63
N VAL A 69 -59.85 -6.93 -20.86
CA VAL A 69 -59.49 -8.05 -19.98
C VAL A 69 -59.16 -7.57 -18.56
N SER A 70 -58.33 -6.53 -18.43
CA SER A 70 -57.93 -5.97 -17.13
C SER A 70 -59.12 -5.40 -16.33
N GLN A 71 -60.20 -4.97 -16.98
CA GLN A 71 -61.34 -4.32 -16.32
C GLN A 71 -62.55 -5.24 -16.12
N TYR A 72 -62.85 -6.12 -17.08
CA TYR A 72 -64.14 -6.80 -17.15
C TYR A 72 -64.06 -8.33 -17.18
N ALA A 73 -62.92 -8.92 -17.57
CA ALA A 73 -62.79 -10.38 -17.63
C ALA A 73 -62.82 -11.04 -16.23
N SER A 74 -63.01 -12.36 -16.21
CA SER A 74 -62.87 -13.16 -14.99
C SER A 74 -61.41 -13.12 -14.47
N ALA A 75 -61.21 -13.49 -13.20
CA ALA A 75 -59.87 -13.61 -12.62
C ALA A 75 -58.98 -14.59 -13.42
N ASP A 76 -59.54 -15.76 -13.76
CA ASP A 76 -58.83 -16.81 -14.51
C ASP A 76 -58.46 -16.35 -15.92
N ASP A 77 -59.37 -15.64 -16.61
CA ASP A 77 -59.09 -15.18 -17.97
C ASP A 77 -58.09 -14.02 -17.99
N CYS A 78 -58.08 -13.17 -16.96
CA CYS A 78 -57.04 -12.17 -16.77
C CYS A 78 -55.66 -12.82 -16.56
N LEU A 79 -55.56 -13.85 -15.71
CA LEU A 79 -54.31 -14.58 -15.48
C LEU A 79 -53.85 -15.35 -16.74
N LYS A 80 -54.78 -15.98 -17.46
CA LYS A 80 -54.47 -16.63 -18.76
C LYS A 80 -53.95 -15.61 -19.77
N PHE A 81 -54.56 -14.43 -19.82
CA PHE A 81 -54.10 -13.36 -20.71
C PHE A 81 -52.69 -12.93 -20.37
N LEU A 82 -52.41 -12.66 -19.09
CA LEU A 82 -51.07 -12.34 -18.60
C LEU A 82 -50.07 -13.45 -18.94
N ASN A 83 -50.47 -14.72 -18.85
CA ASN A 83 -49.58 -15.84 -19.18
C ASN A 83 -49.28 -15.93 -20.69
N GLY A 84 -50.28 -15.69 -21.54
CA GLY A 84 -50.18 -15.84 -22.99
C GLY A 84 -49.59 -14.66 -23.75
N HIS A 85 -49.53 -13.47 -23.13
CA HIS A 85 -49.09 -12.23 -23.81
C HIS A 85 -47.78 -11.70 -23.25
N ASN A 86 -47.16 -10.74 -23.94
CA ASN A 86 -46.00 -10.03 -23.42
C ASN A 86 -46.42 -9.08 -22.30
N VAL A 87 -46.17 -9.44 -21.04
CA VAL A 87 -46.54 -8.63 -19.87
C VAL A 87 -45.80 -7.28 -19.82
N HIS A 88 -44.62 -7.16 -20.44
CA HIS A 88 -43.86 -5.91 -20.46
C HIS A 88 -44.47 -4.84 -21.39
N SER A 89 -45.36 -5.23 -22.31
CA SER A 89 -46.08 -4.29 -23.17
C SER A 89 -47.45 -3.88 -22.60
N LEU A 90 -47.81 -4.36 -21.41
CA LEU A 90 -49.11 -4.10 -20.79
C LEU A 90 -49.00 -2.99 -19.75
N ASN A 91 -50.01 -2.12 -19.68
CA ASN A 91 -50.20 -1.25 -18.53
C ASN A 91 -50.81 -2.06 -17.38
N LEU A 92 -49.95 -2.62 -16.53
CA LEU A 92 -50.34 -3.49 -15.42
C LEU A 92 -51.13 -2.76 -14.33
N ASP A 93 -51.03 -1.43 -14.21
CA ASP A 93 -51.80 -0.67 -13.21
C ASP A 93 -53.31 -0.77 -13.45
N ARG A 94 -53.74 -1.06 -14.68
CA ARG A 94 -55.16 -1.26 -15.01
C ARG A 94 -55.79 -2.39 -14.20
N MET A 95 -55.04 -3.42 -13.82
CA MET A 95 -55.58 -4.52 -13.01
C MET A 95 -55.43 -4.31 -11.50
N ALA A 96 -54.92 -3.17 -11.03
CA ALA A 96 -54.62 -2.96 -9.61
C ALA A 96 -55.82 -3.17 -8.69
N TRP A 97 -57.02 -2.78 -9.11
CA TRP A 97 -58.24 -2.98 -8.33
C TRP A 97 -58.52 -4.47 -8.02
N ARG A 98 -58.09 -5.39 -8.89
CA ARG A 98 -58.24 -6.84 -8.72
C ARG A 98 -57.33 -7.40 -7.63
N MET A 99 -56.20 -6.73 -7.37
CA MET A 99 -55.24 -7.10 -6.32
C MET A 99 -55.83 -6.98 -4.91
N HIS A 100 -57.05 -6.42 -4.76
CA HIS A 100 -57.79 -6.47 -3.51
C HIS A 100 -58.11 -7.91 -3.08
N ASP A 101 -58.33 -8.84 -4.01
CA ASP A 101 -58.56 -10.25 -3.72
C ASP A 101 -57.23 -10.98 -3.47
N ALA A 102 -57.13 -11.70 -2.35
CA ALA A 102 -55.88 -12.35 -1.94
C ALA A 102 -55.46 -13.48 -2.89
N LYS A 103 -56.40 -14.29 -3.40
CA LYS A 103 -56.08 -15.40 -4.29
C LYS A 103 -55.58 -14.91 -5.65
N PHE A 104 -56.25 -13.88 -6.20
CA PHE A 104 -55.80 -13.25 -7.43
C PHE A 104 -54.44 -12.58 -7.23
N PHE A 105 -54.23 -11.88 -6.11
CA PHE A 105 -52.95 -11.26 -5.78
C PHE A 105 -51.81 -12.29 -5.77
N ASP A 106 -51.95 -13.40 -5.04
CA ASP A 106 -50.91 -14.43 -4.94
C ASP A 106 -50.58 -15.03 -6.32
N ALA A 107 -51.61 -15.33 -7.13
CA ALA A 107 -51.43 -15.87 -8.47
C ALA A 107 -50.78 -14.87 -9.44
N ALA A 108 -51.20 -13.60 -9.40
CA ALA A 108 -50.68 -12.55 -10.27
C ALA A 108 -49.23 -12.21 -9.92
N ILE A 109 -48.89 -12.05 -8.64
CA ILE A 109 -47.52 -11.79 -8.20
C ILE A 109 -46.61 -12.97 -8.55
N SER A 110 -47.03 -14.20 -8.26
CA SER A 110 -46.23 -15.39 -8.59
C SER A 110 -45.95 -15.50 -10.10
N LEU A 111 -46.97 -15.25 -10.94
CA LEU A 111 -46.82 -15.24 -12.39
C LEU A 111 -45.87 -14.14 -12.86
N LEU A 112 -46.08 -12.91 -12.40
CA LEU A 112 -45.28 -11.77 -12.85
C LEU A 112 -43.83 -11.83 -12.35
N SER A 113 -43.58 -12.30 -11.11
CA SER A 113 -42.23 -12.54 -10.58
C SER A 113 -41.49 -13.59 -11.41
N THR A 114 -42.15 -14.69 -11.81
CA THR A 114 -41.55 -15.72 -12.69
C THR A 114 -41.19 -15.15 -14.06
N ARG A 115 -41.89 -14.09 -14.49
CA ARG A 115 -41.64 -13.39 -15.75
C ARG A 115 -40.76 -12.15 -15.60
N HIS A 116 -40.18 -11.91 -14.41
CA HIS A 116 -39.36 -10.74 -14.11
C HIS A 116 -40.07 -9.39 -14.42
N ALA A 117 -41.39 -9.33 -14.23
CA ALA A 117 -42.23 -8.18 -14.56
C ALA A 117 -42.73 -7.47 -13.30
N PHE A 118 -41.89 -6.64 -12.68
CA PHE A 118 -42.25 -5.86 -11.51
C PHE A 118 -43.17 -4.67 -11.85
N ASN A 119 -44.20 -4.44 -11.02
CA ASN A 119 -44.99 -3.21 -11.03
C ASN A 119 -45.19 -2.69 -9.60
N MET A 120 -44.82 -1.43 -9.36
CA MET A 120 -44.86 -0.81 -8.04
C MET A 120 -46.24 -0.86 -7.38
N THR A 121 -47.29 -0.52 -8.13
CA THR A 121 -48.68 -0.48 -7.62
C THR A 121 -49.15 -1.86 -7.19
N LEU A 122 -48.95 -2.87 -8.03
CA LEU A 122 -49.39 -4.24 -7.75
C LEU A 122 -48.67 -4.83 -6.54
N TRP A 123 -47.35 -4.63 -6.44
CA TRP A 123 -46.55 -5.13 -5.31
C TRP A 123 -46.88 -4.42 -3.99
N SER A 124 -47.36 -3.17 -4.03
CA SER A 124 -47.80 -2.43 -2.83
C SER A 124 -48.92 -3.14 -2.06
N TYR A 125 -49.76 -3.94 -2.74
CA TYR A 125 -50.79 -4.77 -2.10
C TYR A 125 -50.21 -5.87 -1.20
N GLY A 126 -48.90 -6.16 -1.30
CA GLY A 126 -48.21 -7.03 -0.34
C GLY A 126 -48.37 -6.55 1.10
N LEU A 127 -48.39 -5.23 1.33
CA LEU A 127 -48.65 -4.64 2.65
C LEU A 127 -50.04 -4.99 3.16
N LYS A 128 -51.05 -4.88 2.29
CA LYS A 128 -52.44 -5.17 2.63
C LYS A 128 -52.64 -6.64 3.00
N HIS A 129 -52.02 -7.54 2.25
CA HIS A 129 -52.18 -8.98 2.44
C HIS A 129 -51.20 -9.58 3.46
N ASN A 130 -50.38 -8.74 4.11
CA ASN A 130 -49.29 -9.18 4.98
C ASN A 130 -48.35 -10.20 4.29
N HIS A 131 -48.13 -10.00 3.00
CA HIS A 131 -47.33 -10.89 2.18
C HIS A 131 -45.87 -10.41 2.18
N VAL A 132 -45.05 -11.05 3.02
CA VAL A 132 -43.67 -10.62 3.32
C VAL A 132 -42.78 -10.52 2.09
N ALA A 133 -42.80 -11.49 1.17
CA ALA A 133 -41.91 -11.50 0.01
C ALA A 133 -42.22 -10.36 -0.98
N ALA A 134 -43.48 -10.24 -1.42
CA ALA A 134 -43.95 -9.10 -2.22
C ALA A 134 -43.70 -7.74 -1.56
N THR A 135 -43.92 -7.64 -0.24
CA THR A 135 -43.61 -6.40 0.51
C THR A 135 -42.12 -6.07 0.46
N ARG A 136 -41.24 -7.08 0.54
CA ARG A 136 -39.80 -6.86 0.44
C ARG A 136 -39.40 -6.30 -0.92
N GLU A 137 -39.88 -6.91 -1.99
CA GLU A 137 -39.64 -6.42 -3.35
C GLU A 137 -40.21 -5.00 -3.54
N PHE A 138 -41.44 -4.74 -3.06
CA PHE A 138 -42.03 -3.40 -3.08
C PHE A 138 -41.12 -2.35 -2.43
N LEU A 139 -40.67 -2.60 -1.20
CA LEU A 139 -39.84 -1.65 -0.46
C LEU A 139 -38.44 -1.51 -1.07
N GLN A 140 -37.85 -2.58 -1.60
CA GLN A 140 -36.54 -2.54 -2.26
C GLN A 140 -36.53 -1.66 -3.51
N HIS A 141 -37.64 -1.62 -4.24
CA HIS A 141 -37.81 -0.79 -5.44
C HIS A 141 -38.27 0.65 -5.12
N ASN A 142 -38.58 0.97 -3.85
CA ASN A 142 -38.93 2.33 -3.44
C ASN A 142 -37.66 3.13 -3.13
N ASP A 143 -37.04 3.67 -4.18
CA ASP A 143 -35.75 4.38 -4.06
C ASP A 143 -35.82 5.59 -3.10
N GLY A 144 -36.97 6.26 -2.99
CA GLY A 144 -37.16 7.37 -2.04
C GLY A 144 -36.94 6.91 -0.59
N LEU A 145 -37.66 5.87 -0.17
CA LEU A 145 -37.53 5.29 1.17
C LEU A 145 -36.13 4.70 1.41
N VAL A 146 -35.60 3.99 0.42
CA VAL A 146 -34.26 3.37 0.51
C VAL A 146 -33.18 4.44 0.70
N ASN A 147 -33.27 5.56 -0.02
CA ASN A 147 -32.32 6.66 0.09
C ASN A 147 -32.43 7.40 1.43
N GLU A 148 -33.63 7.54 1.99
CA GLU A 148 -33.82 8.12 3.32
C GLU A 148 -33.19 7.28 4.44
N CYS A 149 -33.13 5.95 4.27
CA CYS A 149 -32.42 5.07 5.20
C CYS A 149 -30.89 5.30 5.19
N GLY A 150 -30.32 5.77 4.07
CA GLY A 150 -28.98 6.36 4.01
C GLY A 150 -27.78 5.42 4.24
N GLY A 151 -27.98 4.10 4.26
CA GLY A 151 -26.93 3.13 4.54
C GLY A 151 -27.39 1.67 4.51
N ARG A 152 -26.51 0.78 4.97
CA ARG A 152 -26.82 -0.65 5.11
C ARG A 152 -27.97 -0.87 6.10
N LEU A 153 -28.96 -1.68 5.72
CA LEU A 153 -30.07 -2.07 6.59
C LEU A 153 -30.38 -3.54 6.38
N VAL A 154 -30.63 -4.29 7.45
CA VAL A 154 -31.13 -5.67 7.38
C VAL A 154 -32.33 -5.79 8.31
N SER A 155 -33.50 -6.05 7.73
CA SER A 155 -34.74 -6.29 8.46
C SER A 155 -35.58 -7.35 7.75
N ALA A 156 -36.68 -7.77 8.38
CA ALA A 156 -37.59 -8.75 7.78
C ALA A 156 -38.20 -8.27 6.44
N LEU A 157 -38.46 -6.96 6.32
CA LEU A 157 -39.17 -6.37 5.19
C LEU A 157 -38.28 -5.58 4.23
N LEU A 158 -37.11 -5.13 4.66
CA LEU A 158 -36.19 -4.37 3.82
C LEU A 158 -34.74 -4.73 4.13
N ALA A 159 -34.02 -5.12 3.10
CA ALA A 159 -32.58 -5.30 3.12
C ALA A 159 -31.97 -4.33 2.09
N ILE A 160 -31.07 -3.47 2.56
CA ILE A 160 -30.32 -2.51 1.75
C ILE A 160 -28.86 -2.96 1.75
N ASN A 161 -28.39 -3.42 0.60
CA ASN A 161 -26.97 -3.72 0.36
C ASN A 161 -26.36 -2.57 -0.46
N PRO A 162 -25.47 -1.75 0.13
CA PRO A 162 -24.82 -0.62 -0.55
C PRO A 162 -24.04 -1.01 -1.81
N VAL A 163 -23.48 -2.23 -1.86
CA VAL A 163 -22.71 -2.72 -3.01
C VAL A 163 -23.65 -3.04 -4.18
N GLU A 164 -24.71 -3.80 -3.92
CA GLU A 164 -25.73 -4.12 -4.95
C GLU A 164 -26.42 -2.85 -5.47
N ARG A 165 -26.60 -1.86 -4.59
CA ARG A 165 -27.18 -0.55 -4.93
C ARG A 165 -26.18 0.41 -5.59
N ARG A 166 -24.90 0.04 -5.68
CA ARG A 166 -23.82 0.86 -6.24
C ARG A 166 -23.62 2.21 -5.54
N THR A 167 -24.02 2.31 -4.26
CA THR A 167 -23.78 3.49 -3.42
C THR A 167 -22.45 3.37 -2.66
N TYR A 168 -21.90 2.17 -2.59
CA TYR A 168 -20.59 1.87 -2.04
C TYR A 168 -19.82 0.92 -2.94
N GLU A 169 -18.53 1.22 -3.13
CA GLU A 169 -17.55 0.34 -3.76
C GLU A 169 -16.31 0.31 -2.88
N HIS A 170 -15.71 -0.88 -2.73
CA HIS A 170 -14.43 -1.02 -2.05
C HIS A 170 -13.30 -0.86 -3.08
N LEU A 171 -12.34 0.00 -2.77
CA LEU A 171 -11.21 0.30 -3.66
C LEU A 171 -9.96 -0.44 -3.18
N ASP A 172 -9.28 -1.09 -4.13
CA ASP A 172 -7.99 -1.76 -3.89
C ASP A 172 -6.83 -0.86 -4.35
N TYR A 173 -6.01 -0.42 -3.41
CA TYR A 173 -4.84 0.44 -3.58
C TYR A 173 -3.56 -0.38 -3.80
N LYS A 174 -2.99 -0.31 -5.01
CA LYS A 174 -1.68 -0.91 -5.33
C LYS A 174 -0.94 -0.07 -6.39
N PRO A 175 0.32 0.35 -6.15
CA PRO A 175 1.02 0.33 -4.86
C PRO A 175 0.55 1.47 -3.95
N LEU A 176 0.47 1.22 -2.64
CA LEU A 176 0.37 2.26 -1.63
C LEU A 176 1.64 2.20 -0.76
N VAL A 177 2.40 3.29 -0.72
CA VAL A 177 3.63 3.39 0.07
C VAL A 177 3.44 4.43 1.15
N ASN A 178 3.55 4.01 2.41
CA ASN A 178 3.46 4.91 3.55
C ASN A 178 4.82 5.48 3.90
N ALA A 179 4.83 6.76 4.32
CA ALA A 179 6.05 7.39 4.80
C ALA A 179 6.45 6.89 6.21
N ARG A 180 5.50 6.39 7.01
CA ARG A 180 5.72 5.96 8.40
C ARG A 180 4.71 4.88 8.81
N ALA A 181 5.19 3.85 9.51
CA ALA A 181 4.34 2.84 10.14
C ALA A 181 3.93 3.21 11.59
N HIS A 182 4.77 3.97 12.30
CA HIS A 182 4.54 4.32 13.70
C HIS A 182 3.81 5.67 13.87
N ARG A 183 3.01 5.77 14.94
CA ARG A 183 2.25 6.97 15.29
C ARG A 183 3.18 8.15 15.57
N LEU A 184 2.92 9.29 14.93
CA LEU A 184 3.53 10.58 15.25
C LEU A 184 2.53 11.45 16.02
N GLY A 185 2.83 11.81 17.25
CA GLY A 185 1.91 12.57 18.10
C GLY A 185 0.84 11.69 18.77
N GLN A 186 -0.26 12.32 19.21
CA GLN A 186 -1.28 11.62 19.99
C GLN A 186 -2.23 10.78 19.13
N GLN A 187 -2.45 11.16 17.87
CA GLN A 187 -3.41 10.51 16.96
C GLN A 187 -2.69 9.88 15.77
N ARG A 188 -3.20 8.74 15.29
CA ARG A 188 -2.80 8.18 13.99
C ARG A 188 -3.39 9.04 12.88
N GLN A 189 -2.66 9.18 11.78
CA GLN A 189 -3.10 9.96 10.62
C GLN A 189 -2.89 9.13 9.35
N ILE A 190 -3.93 9.09 8.51
CA ILE A 190 -3.85 8.53 7.16
C ILE A 190 -3.52 9.69 6.22
N VAL A 191 -2.28 9.73 5.73
CA VAL A 191 -1.76 10.86 4.93
C VAL A 191 -2.30 10.83 3.50
N ASN A 192 -2.54 9.64 2.94
CA ASN A 192 -3.13 9.52 1.60
C ASN A 192 -4.61 9.93 1.66
N ALA A 193 -4.95 11.05 1.02
CA ALA A 193 -6.30 11.61 1.07
C ALA A 193 -7.38 10.68 0.50
N LYS A 194 -7.08 9.92 -0.56
CA LYS A 194 -8.04 8.99 -1.19
C LYS A 194 -8.32 7.79 -0.31
N PHE A 195 -7.26 7.20 0.25
CA PHE A 195 -7.43 6.11 1.21
C PHE A 195 -8.10 6.59 2.50
N ASN A 196 -7.80 7.79 2.99
CA ASN A 196 -8.48 8.37 4.15
C ASN A 196 -10.00 8.51 3.92
N GLU A 197 -10.40 9.03 2.74
CA GLU A 197 -11.80 9.11 2.34
C GLU A 197 -12.45 7.71 2.30
N GLN A 198 -11.81 6.74 1.66
CA GLN A 198 -12.31 5.36 1.59
C GLN A 198 -12.45 4.73 2.98
N TYR A 199 -11.46 4.89 3.85
CA TYR A 199 -11.47 4.37 5.22
C TYR A 199 -12.66 4.91 6.01
N HIS A 200 -12.94 6.21 5.92
CA HIS A 200 -14.10 6.81 6.58
C HIS A 200 -15.43 6.35 5.97
N ARG A 201 -15.49 6.10 4.66
CA ARG A 201 -16.67 5.48 4.03
C ARG A 201 -16.89 4.06 4.56
N SER A 202 -15.85 3.23 4.64
CA SER A 202 -15.92 1.88 5.25
C SER A 202 -16.43 1.95 6.69
N LEU A 203 -15.87 2.83 7.52
CA LEU A 203 -16.30 3.02 8.91
C LEU A 203 -17.77 3.42 9.03
N ARG A 204 -18.26 4.26 8.12
CA ARG A 204 -19.68 4.63 8.08
C ARG A 204 -20.55 3.42 7.77
N GLU A 205 -20.18 2.58 6.81
CA GLU A 205 -20.95 1.36 6.50
C GLU A 205 -20.99 0.39 7.69
N PHE A 206 -19.89 0.26 8.42
CA PHE A 206 -19.81 -0.57 9.62
C PHE A 206 -20.67 -0.04 10.76
N SER A 207 -20.87 1.27 10.85
CA SER A 207 -21.64 1.90 11.93
C SER A 207 -23.12 1.52 11.94
N TYR A 208 -23.66 1.02 10.81
CA TYR A 208 -25.05 0.59 10.70
C TYR A 208 -25.31 -0.83 11.25
N GLN A 209 -24.26 -1.56 11.65
CA GLN A 209 -24.38 -2.93 12.14
C GLN A 209 -23.92 -3.07 13.59
N ARG A 210 -24.54 -4.00 14.32
CA ARG A 210 -24.16 -4.34 15.70
C ARG A 210 -22.85 -5.10 15.79
N SER A 211 -22.51 -5.84 14.74
CA SER A 211 -21.33 -6.68 14.64
C SER A 211 -20.89 -6.74 13.19
N LEU A 212 -19.57 -6.73 12.98
CA LEU A 212 -18.97 -6.91 11.66
C LEU A 212 -19.20 -8.33 11.14
N THR A 213 -19.49 -8.47 9.85
CA THR A 213 -19.47 -9.76 9.16
C THR A 213 -18.03 -10.21 8.88
N ASP A 214 -17.87 -11.46 8.41
CA ASP A 214 -16.57 -11.97 7.96
C ASP A 214 -16.02 -11.16 6.76
N ASP A 215 -16.88 -10.72 5.83
CA ASP A 215 -16.49 -9.80 4.74
C ASP A 215 -16.04 -8.43 5.27
N ASP A 216 -16.75 -7.88 6.26
CA ASP A 216 -16.36 -6.59 6.86
C ASP A 216 -15.01 -6.72 7.60
N LEU A 217 -14.75 -7.86 8.26
CA LEU A 217 -13.45 -8.13 8.89
C LEU A 217 -12.31 -8.24 7.87
N MET A 218 -12.58 -8.78 6.67
CA MET A 218 -11.62 -8.74 5.56
C MET A 218 -11.32 -7.30 5.15
N VAL A 219 -12.33 -6.43 5.00
CA VAL A 219 -12.12 -5.01 4.68
C VAL A 219 -11.34 -4.29 5.79
N VAL A 220 -11.65 -4.53 7.06
CA VAL A 220 -10.89 -3.94 8.18
C VAL A 220 -9.44 -4.43 8.18
N THR A 221 -9.21 -5.72 7.93
CA THR A 221 -7.86 -6.28 7.82
C THR A 221 -7.07 -5.58 6.72
N TYR A 222 -7.69 -5.39 5.56
CA TYR A 222 -7.11 -4.67 4.43
C TYR A 222 -6.76 -3.22 4.79
N ASP A 223 -7.71 -2.47 5.36
CA ASP A 223 -7.50 -1.08 5.75
C ASP A 223 -6.40 -0.93 6.82
N LEU A 224 -6.23 -1.91 7.71
CA LEU A 224 -5.14 -1.94 8.69
C LEU A 224 -3.78 -2.24 8.04
N LEU A 225 -3.74 -3.16 7.07
CA LEU A 225 -2.55 -3.45 6.29
C LEU A 225 -2.07 -2.24 5.49
N LEU A 226 -2.99 -1.51 4.86
CA LEU A 226 -2.67 -0.25 4.17
C LEU A 226 -2.12 0.84 5.11
N GLN A 227 -2.25 0.69 6.43
CA GLN A 227 -1.70 1.59 7.45
C GLN A 227 -0.43 1.03 8.13
N ASP A 228 0.13 -0.08 7.64
CA ASP A 228 1.22 -0.84 8.25
C ASP A 228 0.94 -1.27 9.72
N ARG A 229 -0.34 -1.48 10.07
CA ARG A 229 -0.77 -1.91 11.41
C ARG A 229 -0.80 -3.43 11.54
N ILE A 230 0.36 -4.06 11.34
CA ILE A 230 0.51 -5.51 11.19
C ILE A 230 -0.11 -6.29 12.37
N GLU A 231 0.23 -5.98 13.62
CA GLU A 231 -0.32 -6.69 14.78
C GLU A 231 -1.85 -6.63 14.86
N GLU A 232 -2.44 -5.47 14.55
CA GLU A 232 -3.89 -5.27 14.58
C GLU A 232 -4.57 -5.97 13.39
N SER A 233 -3.92 -6.01 12.23
CA SER A 233 -4.40 -6.78 11.08
C SER A 233 -4.40 -8.28 11.37
N LEU A 234 -3.36 -8.83 11.99
CA LEU A 234 -3.29 -10.23 12.41
C LEU A 234 -4.42 -10.57 13.39
N ALA A 235 -4.62 -9.73 14.42
CA ALA A 235 -5.68 -9.93 15.41
C ALA A 235 -7.08 -9.83 14.81
N THR A 236 -7.29 -8.96 13.82
CA THR A 236 -8.57 -8.82 13.11
C THR A 236 -8.82 -10.01 12.19
N PHE A 237 -7.81 -10.39 11.40
CA PHE A 237 -7.90 -11.49 10.44
C PHE A 237 -8.16 -12.83 11.12
N ALA A 238 -7.58 -13.07 12.30
CA ALA A 238 -7.81 -14.29 13.08
C ALA A 238 -9.29 -14.51 13.49
N ARG A 239 -10.13 -13.48 13.41
CA ARG A 239 -11.57 -13.56 13.71
C ARG A 239 -12.41 -13.94 12.49
N VAL A 240 -11.84 -13.91 11.29
CA VAL A 240 -12.53 -14.22 10.03
C VAL A 240 -12.76 -15.72 9.94
N ASN A 241 -14.01 -16.12 9.68
CA ASN A 241 -14.35 -17.50 9.33
C ASN A 241 -14.37 -17.65 7.79
N PRO A 242 -13.40 -18.36 7.19
CA PRO A 242 -13.31 -18.48 5.74
C PRO A 242 -14.46 -19.26 5.09
N GLU A 243 -15.18 -20.10 5.84
CA GLU A 243 -16.34 -20.85 5.32
C GLU A 243 -17.59 -19.97 5.14
N ARG A 244 -17.57 -18.74 5.67
CA ARG A 244 -18.67 -17.77 5.52
C ARG A 244 -18.41 -16.73 4.44
N LEU A 245 -17.22 -16.76 3.82
CA LEU A 245 -16.87 -15.84 2.75
C LEU A 245 -17.41 -16.36 1.41
N PRO A 246 -17.86 -15.47 0.49
CA PRO A 246 -18.29 -15.88 -0.85
C PRO A 246 -17.19 -16.54 -1.68
N THR A 247 -15.93 -16.27 -1.35
CA THR A 247 -14.75 -16.71 -2.09
C THR A 247 -13.57 -16.95 -1.15
N ARG A 248 -12.79 -18.00 -1.44
CA ARG A 248 -11.57 -18.34 -0.71
C ARG A 248 -10.33 -17.59 -1.19
N LEU A 249 -10.36 -17.03 -2.39
CA LEU A 249 -9.20 -16.44 -3.06
C LEU A 249 -8.56 -15.30 -2.25
N GLN A 250 -9.37 -14.32 -1.83
CA GLN A 250 -8.92 -13.15 -1.08
C GLN A 250 -8.44 -13.53 0.32
N TYR A 251 -9.15 -14.44 0.98
CA TYR A 251 -8.75 -14.97 2.28
C TYR A 251 -7.37 -15.65 2.21
N ASP A 252 -7.20 -16.55 1.24
CA ASP A 252 -5.95 -17.26 1.03
C ASP A 252 -4.81 -16.29 0.70
N TYR A 253 -5.06 -15.24 -0.08
CA TYR A 253 -4.06 -14.19 -0.34
C TYR A 253 -3.66 -13.45 0.94
N PHE A 254 -4.62 -13.05 1.78
CA PHE A 254 -4.34 -12.37 3.04
C PHE A 254 -3.57 -13.27 4.00
N GLN A 255 -3.96 -14.54 4.13
CA GLN A 255 -3.24 -15.53 4.94
C GLN A 255 -1.79 -15.67 4.46
N ALA A 256 -1.58 -15.89 3.16
CA ALA A 256 -0.24 -16.08 2.61
C ALA A 256 0.65 -14.83 2.76
N TYR A 257 0.05 -13.63 2.65
CA TYR A 257 0.76 -12.38 2.89
C TYR A 257 1.08 -12.16 4.38
N LEU A 258 0.10 -12.35 5.26
CA LEU A 258 0.25 -12.18 6.72
C LEU A 258 1.22 -13.20 7.31
N ASP A 259 1.33 -14.38 6.72
CA ASP A 259 2.29 -15.41 7.13
C ASP A 259 3.75 -14.93 7.03
N PHE A 260 4.08 -13.92 6.19
CA PHE A 260 5.41 -13.29 6.19
C PHE A 260 5.74 -12.52 7.48
N PHE A 261 4.73 -12.13 8.23
CA PHE A 261 4.87 -11.46 9.52
C PHE A 261 4.75 -12.43 10.70
N THR A 262 4.79 -13.73 10.42
CA THR A 262 4.76 -14.81 11.41
C THR A 262 5.84 -15.84 11.06
N ASP A 263 6.18 -16.74 11.99
CA ASP A 263 7.19 -17.78 11.76
C ASP A 263 6.69 -18.96 10.88
N ASN A 264 5.77 -18.73 9.94
CA ASN A 264 5.06 -19.78 9.18
C ASN A 264 5.26 -19.74 7.64
N PRO A 265 6.49 -19.65 7.09
CA PRO A 265 6.71 -19.56 5.64
C PRO A 265 6.24 -20.79 4.84
N LYS A 266 6.08 -21.94 5.50
CA LYS A 266 5.60 -23.19 4.87
C LYS A 266 4.13 -23.10 4.47
N LEU A 267 3.30 -22.47 5.29
CA LEU A 267 1.86 -22.34 5.02
C LEU A 267 1.63 -21.38 3.84
N ALA A 268 2.29 -20.22 3.86
CA ALA A 268 2.30 -19.29 2.74
C ALA A 268 2.66 -19.96 1.41
N ARG A 269 3.69 -20.83 1.41
CA ARG A 269 4.09 -21.58 0.21
C ARG A 269 3.01 -22.54 -0.27
N ALA A 270 2.41 -23.30 0.64
CA ALA A 270 1.34 -24.23 0.31
C ALA A 270 0.12 -23.51 -0.27
N ILE A 271 -0.21 -22.32 0.23
CA ILE A 271 -1.29 -21.49 -0.30
C ILE A 271 -0.92 -20.95 -1.68
N ALA A 272 0.23 -20.31 -1.84
CA ALA A 272 0.65 -19.73 -3.11
C ALA A 272 0.71 -20.77 -4.25
N ALA A 273 1.12 -22.00 -3.94
CA ALA A 273 1.16 -23.10 -4.91
C ALA A 273 -0.21 -23.42 -5.54
N LYS A 274 -1.31 -23.26 -4.79
CA LYS A 274 -2.68 -23.52 -5.30
C LYS A 274 -3.09 -22.60 -6.44
N TYR A 275 -2.49 -21.41 -6.50
CA TYR A 275 -2.88 -20.34 -7.42
C TYR A 275 -1.87 -20.11 -8.55
N THR A 276 -0.93 -21.05 -8.75
CA THR A 276 0.12 -20.95 -9.78
C THR A 276 -0.45 -20.77 -11.19
N ASP A 277 -1.51 -21.50 -11.52
CA ASP A 277 -2.16 -21.48 -12.84
C ASP A 277 -3.52 -20.76 -12.82
N TYR A 278 -3.73 -19.84 -11.86
CA TYR A 278 -5.01 -19.14 -11.73
C TYR A 278 -5.32 -18.30 -12.99
N PRO A 279 -6.56 -18.34 -13.52
CA PRO A 279 -6.87 -17.76 -14.84
C PRO A 279 -6.87 -16.23 -14.87
N VAL A 280 -6.96 -15.56 -13.71
CA VAL A 280 -6.94 -14.10 -13.62
C VAL A 280 -5.52 -13.61 -13.37
N ASP A 281 -4.95 -12.90 -14.34
CA ASP A 281 -3.56 -12.45 -14.36
C ASP A 281 -3.15 -11.70 -13.07
N ARG A 282 -3.97 -10.76 -12.61
CA ARG A 282 -3.74 -10.00 -11.36
C ARG A 282 -3.46 -10.92 -10.17
N TRP A 283 -4.30 -11.93 -9.98
CA TRP A 283 -4.20 -12.85 -8.85
C TRP A 283 -3.06 -13.84 -9.04
N ARG A 284 -2.87 -14.37 -10.25
CA ARG A 284 -1.73 -15.25 -10.58
C ARG A 284 -0.40 -14.56 -10.28
N GLN A 285 -0.25 -13.30 -10.70
CA GLN A 285 0.94 -12.49 -10.42
C GLN A 285 1.11 -12.19 -8.92
N ALA A 286 0.02 -11.91 -8.19
CA ALA A 286 0.06 -11.66 -6.76
C ALA A 286 0.61 -12.86 -5.98
N PHE A 287 0.09 -14.07 -6.24
CA PHE A 287 0.60 -15.30 -5.62
C PHE A 287 2.00 -15.69 -6.11
N ALA A 288 2.31 -15.46 -7.39
CA ALA A 288 3.66 -15.67 -7.92
C ALA A 288 4.70 -14.76 -7.24
N SER A 289 4.31 -13.53 -6.86
CA SER A 289 5.16 -12.60 -6.10
C SER A 289 5.44 -13.10 -4.67
N ILE A 290 4.42 -13.63 -3.98
CA ILE A 290 4.60 -14.30 -2.68
C ILE A 290 5.57 -15.49 -2.82
N LYS A 291 5.35 -16.34 -3.84
CA LYS A 291 6.22 -17.49 -4.11
C LYS A 291 7.67 -17.06 -4.37
N ALA A 292 7.89 -16.00 -5.15
CA ALA A 292 9.22 -15.49 -5.44
C ALA A 292 9.97 -15.04 -4.18
N GLN A 293 9.30 -14.32 -3.27
CA GLN A 293 9.88 -13.91 -1.99
C GLN A 293 10.19 -15.11 -1.09
N LEU A 294 9.31 -16.12 -1.07
CA LEU A 294 9.55 -17.35 -0.33
C LEU A 294 10.77 -18.12 -0.89
N ASP A 295 10.91 -18.20 -2.20
CA ASP A 295 12.07 -18.85 -2.84
C ASP A 295 13.36 -18.04 -2.55
N GLU A 296 13.28 -16.71 -2.47
CA GLU A 296 14.39 -15.83 -2.07
C GLU A 296 14.82 -16.07 -0.62
N ILE A 297 13.88 -16.27 0.31
CA ILE A 297 14.17 -16.68 1.71
C ILE A 297 14.94 -18.01 1.75
N ASP A 298 14.66 -18.94 0.84
CA ASP A 298 15.39 -20.21 0.70
C ASP A 298 16.74 -20.07 -0.03
N GLY A 299 17.14 -18.85 -0.38
CA GLY A 299 18.42 -18.54 -1.04
C GLY A 299 18.39 -18.58 -2.57
N ALA A 300 17.21 -18.54 -3.19
CA ALA A 300 17.10 -18.15 -4.60
C ALA A 300 17.39 -16.64 -4.76
N GLY A 301 17.72 -16.21 -5.98
CA GLY A 301 17.83 -14.77 -6.27
C GLY A 301 16.45 -14.11 -6.46
N PRO A 302 16.37 -12.78 -6.35
CA PRO A 302 15.12 -12.06 -6.56
C PRO A 302 14.61 -12.21 -8.00
N LYS A 303 13.30 -12.36 -8.15
CA LYS A 303 12.65 -12.58 -9.46
C LYS A 303 11.62 -11.48 -9.74
N LYS A 304 11.75 -10.83 -10.89
CA LYS A 304 10.74 -9.94 -11.45
C LYS A 304 9.57 -10.77 -11.99
N ILE A 305 8.40 -10.57 -11.40
CA ILE A 305 7.12 -11.20 -11.77
C ILE A 305 6.26 -10.23 -12.56
N ASP A 306 6.21 -8.97 -12.11
CA ASP A 306 5.50 -7.88 -12.77
C ASP A 306 6.51 -6.99 -13.49
N THR A 307 6.37 -6.87 -14.82
CA THR A 307 7.29 -6.11 -15.65
C THR A 307 7.21 -4.60 -15.41
N GLU A 308 6.09 -4.11 -14.90
CA GLU A 308 5.86 -2.69 -14.61
C GLU A 308 6.18 -2.33 -13.15
N ASP A 309 6.43 -3.32 -12.29
CA ASP A 309 6.77 -3.10 -10.89
C ASP A 309 8.24 -2.64 -10.74
N ARG A 310 8.38 -1.32 -10.60
CA ARG A 310 9.67 -0.65 -10.35
C ARG A 310 10.37 -1.17 -9.09
N ASN A 311 9.66 -1.56 -8.05
CA ASN A 311 10.29 -2.05 -6.82
C ASN A 311 10.96 -3.40 -7.08
N GLN A 312 10.31 -4.31 -7.81
CA GLN A 312 10.91 -5.60 -8.18
C GLN A 312 12.16 -5.42 -9.04
N GLU A 313 12.14 -4.45 -9.97
CA GLU A 313 13.32 -4.12 -10.77
C GLU A 313 14.46 -3.57 -9.92
N GLN A 314 14.17 -2.64 -9.00
CA GLN A 314 15.19 -2.12 -8.08
C GLN A 314 15.76 -3.20 -7.17
N THR A 315 14.95 -4.14 -6.67
CA THR A 315 15.42 -5.28 -5.87
C THR A 315 16.38 -6.16 -6.66
N GLN A 316 16.09 -6.43 -7.94
CA GLN A 316 17.01 -7.21 -8.78
C GLN A 316 18.36 -6.50 -9.00
N LEU A 317 18.33 -5.20 -9.30
CA LEU A 317 19.55 -4.41 -9.46
C LEU A 317 20.36 -4.38 -8.15
N ALA A 318 19.70 -4.14 -7.01
CA ALA A 318 20.33 -4.12 -5.69
C ALA A 318 20.98 -5.46 -5.31
N ALA A 319 20.39 -6.60 -5.70
CA ALA A 319 20.98 -7.91 -5.45
C ALA A 319 22.27 -8.17 -6.26
N THR A 320 22.47 -7.44 -7.37
CA THR A 320 23.70 -7.53 -8.18
C THR A 320 24.76 -6.50 -7.79
N ASP A 321 24.40 -5.46 -7.04
CA ASP A 321 25.30 -4.36 -6.71
C ASP A 321 26.44 -4.81 -5.75
N PRO A 322 27.72 -4.50 -6.05
CA PRO A 322 28.82 -4.71 -5.13
C PRO A 322 28.73 -3.75 -3.94
N ASN A 323 28.60 -4.30 -2.73
CA ASN A 323 28.46 -3.48 -1.52
C ASN A 323 29.09 -4.17 -0.31
N PHE A 324 29.54 -3.38 0.66
CA PHE A 324 29.99 -3.87 1.95
C PHE A 324 29.62 -2.89 3.06
N ASP A 325 29.45 -3.38 4.28
CA ASP A 325 29.40 -2.60 5.50
C ASP A 325 30.37 -3.21 6.51
N PHE A 326 30.86 -2.44 7.48
CA PHE A 326 31.77 -2.99 8.48
C PHE A 326 31.66 -2.31 9.84
N THR A 327 31.98 -3.08 10.87
CA THR A 327 32.11 -2.62 12.24
C THR A 327 33.48 -2.97 12.79
N VAL A 328 34.05 -2.12 13.63
CA VAL A 328 35.31 -2.35 14.35
C VAL A 328 35.06 -2.32 15.85
N GLU A 329 35.13 -3.49 16.48
CA GLU A 329 34.88 -3.66 17.91
C GLU A 329 35.84 -4.70 18.48
N ALA A 330 36.18 -4.59 19.77
CA ALA A 330 37.01 -5.58 20.46
C ALA A 330 38.29 -6.01 19.69
N LYS A 331 38.95 -5.05 19.01
CA LYS A 331 40.17 -5.26 18.21
C LYS A 331 39.97 -6.13 16.97
N GLN A 332 38.74 -6.25 16.48
CA GLN A 332 38.37 -7.04 15.31
C GLN A 332 37.43 -6.25 14.40
N LEU A 333 37.67 -6.35 13.10
CA LEU A 333 36.79 -5.85 12.05
C LEU A 333 35.83 -6.97 11.65
N THR A 334 34.54 -6.68 11.57
CA THR A 334 33.54 -7.56 10.93
C THR A 334 33.05 -6.87 9.67
N ILE A 335 33.40 -7.41 8.51
CA ILE A 335 33.05 -6.88 7.19
C ILE A 335 31.92 -7.74 6.62
N ASN A 336 30.72 -7.18 6.51
CA ASN A 336 29.59 -7.79 5.81
C ASN A 336 29.65 -7.35 4.36
N HIS A 337 29.67 -8.28 3.41
CA HIS A 337 29.86 -7.97 2.00
C HIS A 337 28.88 -8.71 1.10
N GLN A 338 28.71 -8.15 -0.09
CA GLN A 338 27.91 -8.66 -1.19
C GLN A 338 28.66 -8.40 -2.50
N ASN A 339 28.80 -9.42 -3.35
CA ASN A 339 29.35 -9.31 -4.70
C ASN A 339 30.74 -8.65 -4.76
N LEU A 340 31.57 -8.92 -3.76
CA LEU A 340 32.93 -8.41 -3.64
C LEU A 340 33.92 -9.54 -3.39
N GLY A 341 34.98 -9.59 -4.20
CA GLY A 341 36.06 -10.56 -4.07
C GLY A 341 37.10 -10.15 -3.01
N GLU A 342 37.40 -8.86 -2.92
CA GLU A 342 38.38 -8.30 -1.99
C GLU A 342 38.07 -6.84 -1.65
N VAL A 343 38.64 -6.36 -0.55
CA VAL A 343 38.63 -4.94 -0.14
C VAL A 343 40.03 -4.53 0.33
N LYS A 344 40.33 -3.23 0.20
CA LYS A 344 41.51 -2.61 0.79
C LYS A 344 41.13 -1.97 2.12
N VAL A 345 41.80 -2.35 3.20
CA VAL A 345 41.64 -1.78 4.54
C VAL A 345 42.86 -0.90 4.84
N SER A 346 42.64 0.38 5.12
CA SER A 346 43.67 1.35 5.43
C SER A 346 43.48 1.85 6.87
N TYR A 347 44.55 1.82 7.66
CA TYR A 347 44.53 2.21 9.07
C TYR A 347 45.32 3.51 9.26
N TYR A 348 44.68 4.49 9.89
CA TYR A 348 45.26 5.79 10.19
C TYR A 348 45.33 5.96 11.70
N LEU A 349 46.52 6.17 12.23
CA LEU A 349 46.70 6.59 13.62
C LEU A 349 46.05 7.95 13.81
N MET A 350 45.15 8.03 14.78
CA MET A 350 44.48 9.27 15.12
C MET A 350 45.28 10.01 16.18
N ASP A 351 45.63 11.25 15.89
CA ASP A 351 46.01 12.20 16.94
C ASP A 351 44.75 12.66 17.68
N VAL A 352 44.39 11.91 18.72
CA VAL A 352 43.18 12.17 19.49
C VAL A 352 43.28 13.49 20.27
N GLU A 353 44.49 13.94 20.61
CA GLU A 353 44.70 15.22 21.29
C GLU A 353 44.37 16.40 20.37
N LEU A 354 44.85 16.34 19.13
CA LEU A 354 44.56 17.36 18.12
C LEU A 354 43.08 17.36 17.75
N LEU A 355 42.49 16.19 17.53
CA LEU A 355 41.08 16.04 17.18
C LEU A 355 40.17 16.55 18.31
N PHE A 356 40.49 16.19 19.55
CA PHE A 356 39.80 16.68 20.74
C PHE A 356 39.93 18.20 20.90
N SER A 357 41.11 18.76 20.63
CA SER A 357 41.32 20.21 20.72
C SER A 357 40.51 20.99 19.69
N ARG A 358 40.27 20.41 18.50
CA ARG A 358 39.45 21.05 17.46
C ARG A 358 37.97 20.89 17.71
N ASN A 359 37.53 19.74 18.23
CA ASN A 359 36.12 19.44 18.46
C ASN A 359 35.91 18.65 19.78
N PRO A 360 35.99 19.32 20.94
CA PRO A 360 35.99 18.66 22.24
C PRO A 360 34.66 17.99 22.62
N PHE A 361 33.56 18.29 21.92
CA PHE A 361 32.21 17.76 22.18
C PHE A 361 31.64 16.92 21.03
N VAL A 362 32.45 16.52 20.03
CA VAL A 362 31.99 15.73 18.88
C VAL A 362 32.41 14.27 19.03
N GLN A 363 31.42 13.36 19.06
CA GLN A 363 31.66 11.92 19.26
C GLN A 363 32.03 11.17 17.97
N GLN A 364 31.88 11.77 16.78
CA GLN A 364 32.22 11.15 15.50
C GLN A 364 32.95 12.14 14.58
N PHE A 365 34.23 11.89 14.31
CA PHE A 365 35.01 12.65 13.34
C PHE A 365 34.73 12.11 11.92
N ARG A 366 34.20 12.94 11.02
CA ARG A 366 34.00 12.58 9.61
C ARG A 366 34.76 13.54 8.69
N GLY A 367 35.51 13.01 7.73
CA GLY A 367 35.87 13.71 6.49
C GLY A 367 37.23 14.43 6.38
N GLN A 368 38.14 14.34 7.37
CA GLN A 368 39.43 15.06 7.32
C GLN A 368 40.68 14.21 6.97
N PHE A 369 40.52 12.91 6.70
CA PHE A 369 41.65 11.99 6.58
C PHE A 369 42.13 11.71 5.14
N SER A 370 41.47 12.27 4.13
CA SER A 370 41.82 12.10 2.71
C SER A 370 43.13 12.78 2.26
N LEU A 371 43.81 13.50 3.17
CA LEU A 371 45.05 14.25 2.91
C LEU A 371 46.29 13.61 3.56
N ILE A 372 46.16 12.48 4.25
CA ILE A 372 47.26 11.81 4.95
C ILE A 372 47.47 10.39 4.43
N GLN A 373 48.71 9.89 4.53
CA GLN A 373 49.04 8.51 4.16
C GLN A 373 48.66 7.55 5.30
N PRO A 374 48.08 6.36 5.00
CA PRO A 374 47.78 5.36 6.02
C PRO A 374 49.04 4.80 6.65
N ASN A 375 48.97 4.49 7.95
CA ASN A 375 50.04 3.86 8.71
C ASN A 375 50.17 2.37 8.40
N HIS A 376 49.07 1.72 8.07
CA HIS A 376 49.04 0.32 7.66
C HIS A 376 47.97 0.11 6.58
N VAL A 377 48.21 -0.83 5.67
CA VAL A 377 47.28 -1.16 4.58
C VAL A 377 47.25 -2.68 4.42
N ASP A 378 46.06 -3.25 4.53
CA ASP A 378 45.79 -4.66 4.26
C ASP A 378 44.91 -4.80 3.01
N THR A 379 45.14 -5.88 2.26
CA THR A 379 44.17 -6.36 1.25
C THR A 379 43.48 -7.59 1.82
N VAL A 380 42.18 -7.49 2.04
CA VAL A 380 41.37 -8.57 2.63
C VAL A 380 40.57 -9.24 1.53
N ALA A 381 40.86 -10.52 1.28
CA ALA A 381 40.01 -11.36 0.45
C ALA A 381 38.71 -11.70 1.19
N LEU A 382 37.58 -11.43 0.55
CA LEU A 382 36.23 -11.56 1.11
C LEU A 382 35.53 -12.84 0.66
N ALA A 383 35.77 -13.27 -0.58
CA ALA A 383 35.27 -14.54 -1.10
C ALA A 383 36.40 -15.55 -1.27
N ASP A 384 36.11 -16.85 -1.09
CA ASP A 384 36.95 -17.89 -1.66
C ASP A 384 36.95 -17.71 -3.18
N ARG A 385 38.15 -17.61 -3.78
CA ARG A 385 38.43 -17.31 -5.20
C ARG A 385 37.67 -18.17 -6.23
N LYS A 386 36.88 -19.16 -5.82
CA LYS A 386 36.04 -20.00 -6.67
C LYS A 386 34.68 -19.39 -7.03
N GLN A 387 34.26 -18.26 -6.46
CA GLN A 387 32.93 -17.68 -6.70
C GLN A 387 32.91 -16.22 -7.17
N ALA A 388 34.07 -15.55 -7.25
CA ALA A 388 34.19 -14.18 -7.74
C ALA A 388 34.91 -14.16 -9.10
N ALA A 389 34.20 -14.47 -10.17
CA ALA A 389 34.62 -14.14 -11.53
C ALA A 389 33.43 -13.49 -12.24
N ILE A 390 33.73 -12.48 -13.07
CA ILE A 390 32.87 -11.49 -13.74
C ILE A 390 32.77 -10.20 -12.88
N ALA A 391 33.27 -9.03 -13.26
CA ALA A 391 33.54 -8.46 -14.59
C ALA A 391 34.84 -7.61 -14.65
N PRO A 392 35.43 -7.38 -15.84
CA PRO A 392 36.44 -6.35 -16.05
C PRO A 392 35.80 -4.95 -16.06
N VAL A 393 36.50 -3.99 -15.46
CA VAL A 393 36.19 -2.56 -15.51
C VAL A 393 36.69 -2.04 -16.86
N ASP A 394 35.77 -1.69 -17.77
CA ASP A 394 36.12 -0.97 -18.99
C ASP A 394 36.39 0.50 -18.63
N ALA A 395 37.62 0.95 -18.89
CA ALA A 395 38.02 2.33 -18.72
C ALA A 395 37.50 3.18 -19.89
N GLY A 396 36.39 3.90 -19.67
CA GLY A 396 35.88 4.87 -20.63
C GLY A 396 36.70 6.16 -20.62
N THR A 397 37.48 6.41 -21.67
CA THR A 397 37.95 7.74 -22.07
C THR A 397 36.85 8.45 -22.85
N GLY A 398 36.62 9.73 -22.55
CA GLY A 398 35.60 10.54 -23.21
C GLY A 398 36.03 11.10 -24.57
N SER A 399 35.05 11.37 -25.44
CA SER A 399 35.01 12.53 -26.35
C SER A 399 33.64 12.55 -27.05
N GLY A 400 33.07 13.73 -27.25
CA GLY A 400 31.70 13.92 -27.73
C GLY A 400 31.52 14.06 -29.25
N SER A 401 30.26 14.37 -29.58
CA SER A 401 29.73 15.14 -30.74
C SER A 401 28.79 14.37 -31.68
N THR A 402 27.52 14.82 -31.65
CA THR A 402 26.55 15.06 -32.74
C THR A 402 26.50 14.14 -33.97
N ALA A 403 25.35 13.47 -34.17
CA ALA A 403 24.54 13.47 -35.41
C ALA A 403 23.30 12.54 -35.30
N GLU A 404 22.14 13.04 -35.72
CA GLU A 404 20.99 12.26 -36.27
C GLU A 404 21.18 12.11 -37.80
N PRO A 405 20.40 11.32 -38.59
CA PRO A 405 19.43 10.21 -38.36
C PRO A 405 19.77 9.00 -39.34
N PRO A 406 18.89 8.07 -39.85
CA PRO A 406 17.46 7.79 -39.66
C PRO A 406 17.07 6.29 -39.46
N ALA A 407 15.76 6.06 -39.44
CA ALA A 407 15.02 4.81 -39.23
C ALA A 407 15.41 3.60 -40.09
N GLY A 408 15.34 2.41 -39.48
CA GLY A 408 15.38 1.11 -40.14
C GLY A 408 15.13 -0.01 -39.12
N GLN A 409 14.13 -0.84 -39.39
CA GLN A 409 13.77 -2.01 -38.60
C GLN A 409 14.92 -3.01 -38.52
N ASP A 410 15.27 -3.48 -37.33
CA ASP A 410 15.75 -4.84 -37.12
C ASP A 410 15.50 -5.25 -35.67
N VAL A 411 14.74 -6.33 -35.51
CA VAL A 411 14.39 -6.96 -34.24
C VAL A 411 15.58 -7.82 -33.81
N PRO A 412 16.21 -7.60 -32.63
CA PRO A 412 17.16 -8.56 -32.10
C PRO A 412 16.42 -9.73 -31.42
N PRO A 413 16.98 -10.95 -31.46
CA PRO A 413 16.30 -12.14 -30.97
C PRO A 413 16.12 -12.09 -29.46
N LYS A 414 14.97 -12.57 -28.99
CA LYS A 414 14.70 -12.87 -27.58
C LYS A 414 15.76 -13.86 -27.08
N THR A 415 16.66 -13.37 -26.23
CA THR A 415 17.47 -14.22 -25.36
C THR A 415 16.70 -14.43 -24.06
N ASP A 416 16.09 -15.61 -23.94
CA ASP A 416 15.69 -16.16 -22.64
C ASP A 416 16.99 -16.37 -21.82
N GLY A 417 17.25 -15.44 -20.92
CA GLY A 417 18.39 -15.44 -20.02
C GLY A 417 17.96 -15.51 -18.57
N THR A 418 17.28 -16.58 -18.15
CA THR A 418 17.14 -16.92 -16.73
C THR A 418 18.46 -17.43 -16.18
N ASN A 419 19.37 -16.52 -15.86
CA ASN A 419 20.47 -16.79 -14.92
C ASN A 419 20.41 -15.69 -13.86
N ALA A 420 19.49 -15.84 -12.91
CA ALA A 420 19.54 -15.12 -11.64
C ALA A 420 20.85 -15.55 -10.95
N THR A 421 21.88 -14.73 -11.09
CA THR A 421 23.18 -14.93 -10.46
C THR A 421 22.98 -14.80 -8.96
N LYS A 422 23.26 -15.87 -8.21
CA LYS A 422 23.28 -15.83 -6.75
C LYS A 422 24.31 -14.79 -6.32
N GLY A 423 23.86 -13.71 -5.68
CA GLY A 423 24.75 -12.75 -5.07
C GLY A 423 25.63 -13.45 -4.02
N THR A 424 26.92 -13.14 -4.01
CA THR A 424 27.86 -13.70 -3.02
C THR A 424 27.81 -12.85 -1.76
N HIS A 425 27.03 -13.28 -0.77
CA HIS A 425 26.95 -12.62 0.54
C HIS A 425 27.81 -13.34 1.57
N GLY A 426 28.47 -12.58 2.44
CA GLY A 426 29.31 -13.15 3.48
C GLY A 426 29.69 -12.16 4.57
N ALA A 427 30.21 -12.70 5.67
CA ALA A 427 30.80 -11.93 6.75
C ALA A 427 32.25 -12.38 6.95
N LYS A 428 33.21 -11.45 6.84
CA LYS A 428 34.63 -11.69 7.04
C LYS A 428 35.10 -11.01 8.32
N LYS A 429 35.74 -11.77 9.20
CA LYS A 429 36.39 -11.24 10.40
C LYS A 429 37.89 -11.06 10.14
N VAL A 430 38.42 -9.90 10.53
CA VAL A 430 39.85 -9.55 10.39
C VAL A 430 40.32 -8.95 11.70
N ASP A 431 41.38 -9.48 12.28
CA ASP A 431 41.95 -8.92 13.51
C ASP A 431 42.70 -7.63 13.21
N LEU A 432 42.56 -6.63 14.09
CA LEU A 432 43.34 -5.41 14.00
C LEU A 432 44.84 -5.75 14.14
N PRO A 433 45.74 -5.11 13.36
CA PRO A 433 47.18 -5.27 13.53
C PRO A 433 47.62 -5.09 14.99
N LYS A 434 48.51 -5.97 15.47
CA LYS A 434 48.89 -6.04 16.91
C LYS A 434 49.47 -4.74 17.44
N ASP A 435 50.17 -3.99 16.59
CA ASP A 435 50.77 -2.69 16.89
C ASP A 435 49.74 -1.54 17.04
N LEU A 436 48.48 -1.79 16.67
CA LEU A 436 47.35 -0.86 16.77
C LEU A 436 46.40 -1.20 17.94
N HIS A 437 46.62 -2.30 18.66
CA HIS A 437 45.71 -2.81 19.70
C HIS A 437 45.49 -1.89 20.90
N ASN A 438 46.37 -0.92 21.16
CA ASN A 438 46.22 0.08 22.23
C ASN A 438 46.30 1.50 21.67
N LYS A 439 46.03 1.66 20.36
CA LYS A 439 46.08 2.96 19.68
C LYS A 439 44.70 3.30 19.15
N ASN A 440 44.42 4.59 19.09
CA ASN A 440 43.21 5.08 18.46
C ASN A 440 43.46 5.12 16.95
N VAL A 441 42.60 4.44 16.20
CA VAL A 441 42.77 4.28 14.76
C VAL A 441 41.47 4.62 14.04
N LEU A 442 41.60 5.29 12.92
CA LEU A 442 40.55 5.34 11.92
C LEU A 442 40.79 4.19 10.95
N VAL A 443 39.76 3.37 10.77
CA VAL A 443 39.74 2.33 9.75
C VAL A 443 38.97 2.85 8.56
N GLU A 444 39.59 2.83 7.39
CA GLU A 444 38.97 3.08 6.09
C GLU A 444 38.96 1.77 5.30
N ILE A 445 37.81 1.40 4.75
CA ILE A 445 37.70 0.29 3.82
C ILE A 445 37.26 0.84 2.47
N THR A 446 37.95 0.43 1.41
CA THR A 446 37.61 0.77 0.01
C THR A 446 37.43 -0.51 -0.81
N GLY A 447 36.35 -0.59 -1.58
CA GLY A 447 36.04 -1.68 -2.50
C GLY A 447 34.70 -1.45 -3.21
N GLY A 448 34.52 -2.03 -4.41
CA GLY A 448 33.26 -1.87 -5.17
C GLY A 448 32.91 -0.42 -5.52
N GLY A 449 33.89 0.46 -5.66
CA GLY A 449 33.65 1.90 -5.90
C GLY A 449 33.17 2.69 -4.68
N GLN A 450 33.13 2.07 -3.50
CA GLN A 450 32.71 2.69 -2.25
C GLN A 450 33.88 2.82 -1.27
N THR A 451 33.83 3.85 -0.42
CA THR A 451 34.74 4.04 0.71
C THR A 451 33.93 4.29 1.98
N LYS A 452 34.16 3.48 3.01
CA LYS A 452 33.51 3.62 4.32
C LYS A 452 34.57 3.77 5.40
N THR A 453 34.28 4.56 6.44
CA THR A 453 35.22 4.86 7.53
C THR A 453 34.57 4.70 8.90
N GLN A 454 35.33 4.18 9.86
CA GLN A 454 34.93 4.10 11.26
C GLN A 454 36.13 4.32 12.18
N ALA A 455 35.96 5.15 13.22
CA ALA A 455 36.97 5.34 14.27
C ALA A 455 36.86 4.24 15.33
N TYR A 456 37.99 3.70 15.75
CA TYR A 456 38.13 2.73 16.82
C TYR A 456 39.06 3.28 17.91
N TYR A 457 38.49 3.57 19.08
CA TYR A 457 39.21 4.08 20.24
C TYR A 457 39.63 2.92 21.14
N SER A 458 40.74 2.26 20.79
CA SER A 458 41.28 1.21 21.66
C SER A 458 42.00 1.82 22.85
N ASN A 459 41.52 1.52 24.06
CA ASN A 459 42.18 1.90 25.28
C ASN A 459 42.04 0.82 26.35
N SER A 460 42.96 0.82 27.30
CA SER A 460 42.93 0.00 28.52
C SER A 460 42.66 0.86 29.77
N LEU A 461 42.01 2.02 29.58
CA LEU A 461 41.74 3.01 30.61
C LEU A 461 40.33 2.80 31.19
N ALA A 462 40.24 2.73 32.51
CA ALA A 462 39.00 2.95 33.24
C ALA A 462 39.05 4.34 33.88
N VAL A 463 38.23 5.27 33.38
CA VAL A 463 38.13 6.64 33.88
C VAL A 463 36.83 6.82 34.64
N GLN A 464 36.94 7.06 35.94
CA GLN A 464 35.83 7.41 36.82
C GLN A 464 35.81 8.92 37.04
N LEU A 465 34.74 9.58 36.61
CA LEU A 465 34.45 10.97 36.95
C LEU A 465 33.70 11.01 38.30
N ILE A 466 34.16 11.88 39.18
CA ILE A 466 33.56 12.17 40.48
C ILE A 466 32.98 13.59 40.40
N GLU A 467 31.86 13.72 39.69
CA GLU A 467 31.28 15.02 39.26
C GLU A 467 31.10 16.01 40.41
N ASN A 468 30.54 15.56 41.54
CA ASN A 468 30.29 16.41 42.71
C ASN A 468 31.55 17.09 43.28
N TYR A 469 32.74 16.55 43.00
CA TYR A 469 34.01 17.09 43.49
C TYR A 469 34.94 17.53 42.36
N GLY A 470 34.50 17.44 41.10
CA GLY A 470 35.29 17.84 39.94
C GLY A 470 36.62 17.10 39.77
N GLN A 471 36.68 15.86 40.26
CA GLN A 471 37.87 15.02 40.18
C GLN A 471 37.64 13.79 39.31
N LEU A 472 38.72 13.28 38.73
CA LEU A 472 38.72 12.00 38.04
C LEU A 472 39.74 11.03 38.65
N LYS A 473 39.51 9.74 38.42
CA LYS A 473 40.46 8.66 38.71
C LYS A 473 40.63 7.79 37.46
N VAL A 474 41.88 7.48 37.13
CA VAL A 474 42.28 6.64 36.00
C VAL A 474 42.94 5.37 36.52
N THR A 475 42.40 4.21 36.15
CA THR A 475 42.98 2.90 36.43
C THR A 475 43.08 2.08 35.15
N HIS A 476 43.91 1.05 35.17
CA HIS A 476 43.93 0.05 34.11
C HIS A 476 42.68 -0.83 34.19
N VAL A 477 41.98 -1.01 33.06
CA VAL A 477 40.65 -1.64 33.02
C VAL A 477 40.61 -3.06 33.60
N THR A 478 41.63 -3.88 33.36
CA THR A 478 41.69 -5.27 33.89
C THR A 478 42.38 -5.40 35.24
N THR A 479 43.54 -4.76 35.44
CA THR A 479 44.33 -4.93 36.68
C THR A 479 43.89 -4.01 37.82
N ASN A 480 43.05 -3.00 37.52
CA ASN A 480 42.59 -1.95 38.43
C ASN A 480 43.72 -1.13 39.08
N LYS A 481 44.96 -1.22 38.57
CA LYS A 481 46.10 -0.44 39.05
C LYS A 481 45.94 1.02 38.62
N PRO A 482 46.25 2.00 39.49
CA PRO A 482 46.25 3.41 39.09
C PRO A 482 47.22 3.70 37.95
N ILE A 483 46.80 4.55 37.01
CA ILE A 483 47.65 5.02 35.92
C ILE A 483 48.12 6.43 36.24
N ALA A 484 49.38 6.54 36.65
CA ALA A 484 50.06 7.81 36.88
C ALA A 484 50.54 8.42 35.56
N LYS A 485 50.70 9.75 35.54
CA LYS A 485 51.18 10.50 34.36
C LYS A 485 50.31 10.34 33.10
N ALA A 486 49.04 9.93 33.24
CA ALA A 486 48.08 10.05 32.14
C ALA A 486 47.82 11.54 31.91
N TYR A 487 48.00 12.00 30.68
CA TYR A 487 47.68 13.37 30.28
C TYR A 487 46.16 13.57 30.33
N VAL A 488 45.73 14.67 30.92
CA VAL A 488 44.33 15.07 31.01
C VAL A 488 44.19 16.44 30.37
N LYS A 489 43.28 16.58 29.40
CA LYS A 489 42.95 17.86 28.77
C LYS A 489 41.45 18.12 28.92
N VAL A 490 41.11 19.32 29.37
CA VAL A 490 39.75 19.70 29.74
C VAL A 490 39.31 20.89 28.92
N TYR A 491 38.15 20.75 28.30
CA TYR A 491 37.41 21.84 27.68
C TYR A 491 36.09 22.05 28.42
N THR A 492 35.58 23.26 28.33
CA THR A 492 34.27 23.63 28.87
C THR A 492 33.36 24.08 27.74
N GLN A 493 32.08 23.77 27.88
CA GLN A 493 31.01 24.38 27.11
C GLN A 493 30.41 25.52 27.94
N ARG A 494 30.13 26.63 27.28
CA ARG A 494 29.49 27.82 27.86
C ARG A 494 28.01 27.89 27.50
N PRO A 495 27.22 28.75 28.16
CA PRO A 495 25.80 28.94 27.84
C PRO A 495 25.53 29.35 26.38
N ASP A 496 26.48 30.01 25.72
CA ASP A 496 26.40 30.39 24.30
C ASP A 496 26.71 29.23 23.33
N GLY A 497 26.98 28.04 23.86
CA GLY A 497 27.34 26.84 23.10
C GLY A 497 28.81 26.79 22.66
N SER A 498 29.61 27.84 22.90
CA SER A 498 31.03 27.87 22.57
C SER A 498 31.83 26.91 23.43
N SER A 499 32.88 26.31 22.85
CA SER A 499 33.86 25.49 23.57
C SER A 499 35.13 26.28 23.84
N ARG A 500 35.66 26.19 25.06
CA ARG A 500 36.91 26.85 25.46
C ARG A 500 37.81 25.88 26.21
N PHE A 501 39.10 25.93 25.90
CA PHE A 501 40.12 25.25 26.70
C PHE A 501 40.03 25.74 28.15
N TYR A 502 40.03 24.81 29.10
CA TYR A 502 39.87 25.10 30.51
C TYR A 502 41.16 24.84 31.28
N LYS A 503 41.65 23.60 31.21
CA LYS A 503 42.83 23.15 31.96
C LYS A 503 43.40 21.89 31.35
N ASP A 504 44.67 21.64 31.57
CA ASP A 504 45.29 20.34 31.37
C ASP A 504 46.27 20.00 32.50
N GLY A 505 46.79 18.78 32.45
CA GLY A 505 47.82 18.32 33.36
C GLY A 505 47.93 16.80 33.35
N TYR A 506 48.44 16.23 34.43
CA TYR A 506 48.71 14.80 34.50
C TYR A 506 48.15 14.20 35.77
N THR A 507 47.71 12.94 35.69
CA THR A 507 47.31 12.19 36.88
C THR A 507 48.49 11.97 37.83
N ASP A 508 48.22 12.05 39.13
CA ASP A 508 49.20 11.74 40.16
C ASP A 508 49.48 10.22 40.30
N LEU A 509 50.34 9.82 41.25
CA LEU A 509 50.65 8.41 41.54
C LEU A 509 49.42 7.55 41.91
N ARG A 510 48.30 8.18 42.29
CA ARG A 510 47.03 7.53 42.64
C ARG A 510 46.07 7.49 41.45
N GLY A 511 46.51 7.94 40.28
CA GLY A 511 45.73 8.06 39.06
C GLY A 511 44.70 9.18 39.11
N ARG A 512 44.84 10.16 40.01
CA ARG A 512 43.84 11.22 40.23
C ARG A 512 44.23 12.52 39.55
N PHE A 513 43.22 13.25 39.10
CA PHE A 513 43.35 14.60 38.57
C PHE A 513 42.12 15.45 38.93
N ASP A 514 42.34 16.72 39.26
CA ASP A 514 41.27 17.71 39.47
C ASP A 514 41.06 18.50 38.17
N TYR A 515 39.94 18.19 37.50
CA TYR A 515 39.57 18.78 36.22
C TYR A 515 38.76 20.08 36.35
N SER A 516 38.33 20.44 37.57
CA SER A 516 37.41 21.56 37.79
C SER A 516 38.06 22.79 38.42
N SER A 517 39.01 22.64 39.33
CA SER A 517 39.53 23.77 40.10
C SER A 517 40.54 24.62 39.30
N LEU A 518 40.26 25.92 39.24
CA LEU A 518 41.14 26.99 38.75
C LEU A 518 41.09 28.18 39.70
N ASN A 519 42.16 28.98 39.76
CA ASN A 519 42.19 30.24 40.52
C ASN A 519 41.51 31.38 39.74
N THR A 520 40.30 31.13 39.23
CA THR A 520 39.51 32.04 38.39
C THR A 520 38.01 31.80 38.62
N ASN A 521 37.15 32.73 38.21
CA ASN A 521 35.70 32.55 38.26
C ASN A 521 35.14 31.86 37.00
N ASP A 522 35.99 31.22 36.18
CA ASP A 522 35.58 30.62 34.90
C ASP A 522 34.58 29.47 35.09
N LEU A 523 34.55 28.83 36.27
CA LEU A 523 33.63 27.73 36.60
C LEU A 523 32.15 28.15 36.56
N ASP A 524 31.83 29.39 36.94
CA ASP A 524 30.44 29.89 36.99
C ASP A 524 29.80 29.96 35.60
N ALA A 525 30.62 30.01 34.55
CA ALA A 525 30.20 30.04 33.16
C ALA A 525 30.25 28.66 32.48
N VAL A 526 30.45 27.57 33.21
CA VAL A 526 30.53 26.21 32.66
C VAL A 526 29.18 25.53 32.70
N THR A 527 28.67 25.11 31.55
CA THR A 527 27.48 24.25 31.45
C THR A 527 27.85 22.77 31.36
N LYS A 528 29.02 22.45 30.81
CA LYS A 528 29.52 21.08 30.66
C LYS A 528 31.03 21.03 30.55
N PHE A 529 31.64 19.96 31.08
CA PHE A 529 33.04 19.62 30.84
C PHE A 529 33.15 18.52 29.79
N SER A 530 34.19 18.61 28.96
CA SER A 530 34.69 17.48 28.18
C SER A 530 36.15 17.24 28.55
N VAL A 531 36.47 15.99 28.87
CA VAL A 531 37.73 15.58 29.48
C VAL A 531 38.34 14.46 28.64
N LEU A 532 39.43 14.77 27.95
CA LEU A 532 40.31 13.78 27.34
C LEU A 532 41.29 13.26 28.39
N VAL A 533 41.40 11.94 28.48
CA VAL A 533 42.47 11.25 29.22
C VAL A 533 43.28 10.43 28.22
N MET A 534 44.61 10.59 28.22
CA MET A 534 45.51 9.95 27.28
C MET A 534 46.75 9.41 27.98
N SER A 535 47.20 8.23 27.57
CA SER A 535 48.41 7.56 28.06
C SER A 535 49.10 6.85 26.90
N ASP A 536 50.40 7.07 26.74
CA ASP A 536 51.19 6.51 25.64
C ASP A 536 51.08 4.96 25.56
N GLU A 537 51.04 4.29 26.71
CA GLU A 537 50.95 2.83 26.79
C GLU A 537 49.50 2.28 26.76
N HIS A 538 48.52 3.10 27.13
CA HIS A 538 47.17 2.62 27.48
C HIS A 538 46.05 3.20 26.62
N GLY A 539 46.35 4.08 25.67
CA GLY A 539 45.39 4.67 24.73
C GLY A 539 44.76 5.97 25.25
N ALA A 540 43.61 6.35 24.68
CA ALA A 540 42.91 7.56 25.10
C ALA A 540 41.39 7.34 25.20
N ILE A 541 40.73 8.14 26.04
CA ILE A 541 39.28 8.15 26.20
C ILE A 541 38.79 9.56 26.47
N VAL A 542 37.63 9.91 25.92
CA VAL A 542 36.93 11.17 26.20
C VAL A 542 35.72 10.89 27.08
N LYS A 543 35.52 11.72 28.10
CA LYS A 543 34.36 11.70 28.98
C LYS A 543 33.77 13.09 29.11
N GLU A 544 32.45 13.19 29.16
CA GLU A 544 31.76 14.42 29.49
C GLU A 544 31.30 14.38 30.94
N ALA A 545 31.32 15.53 31.62
CA ALA A 545 30.90 15.68 33.01
C ALA A 545 30.06 16.95 33.18
N ASN A 546 29.09 16.92 34.11
CA ASN A 546 28.44 18.16 34.55
C ASN A 546 29.36 18.95 35.49
N PRO A 547 29.19 20.28 35.61
CA PRO A 547 29.91 21.04 36.62
C PRO A 547 29.58 20.54 38.04
N PRO A 548 30.55 20.56 38.97
CA PRO A 548 30.30 20.22 40.36
C PRO A 548 29.19 21.09 40.95
N LYS A 549 28.34 20.50 41.79
CA LYS A 549 27.34 21.26 42.55
C LYS A 549 28.08 22.12 43.59
N GLN A 550 27.98 23.44 43.45
CA GLN A 550 28.46 24.38 44.46
C GLN A 550 27.66 24.24 45.77
#